data_AF-A0A0B4R9M8-F1
#
_entry.id   AF-A0A0B4R9M8-F1
#
_cell.length_a   1.000
_cell.length_b   1.000
_cell.length_c   1.000
_cell.angle_alpha   90.00
_cell.angle_beta   90.00
_cell.angle_gamma   90.00
#
_symmetry.space_group_name_H-M   'P 1'
#
loop_
_entity.id
_entity.type
_entity.pdbx_description
1 polymer ?
#
loop_
_entity_poly.entity_id
_entity_poly.type
_entity_poly.pdbx_seq_one_letter_code
_entity_poly.pdbx_strand_id
1 'polypeptide(L)'
;MEISKKTSSNNTSENKACKHPILSIGQNFTIDFGKQQSLYGNWQVVENDKAPFYTCYRVLENGQLSRRRSADNRRQFFEAEIYYAMTKKE
;
A
#
# COMPACT_ATOMS: atom_id res chain seq x y z
N MET A 1 -47.30 19.84 20.68
CA MET A 1 -46.18 19.66 19.74
C MET A 1 -45.04 20.51 20.24
N GLU A 2 -44.07 19.91 20.92
CA GLU A 2 -42.84 20.60 21.32
C GLU A 2 -41.69 20.00 20.53
N ILE A 3 -41.14 20.79 19.61
CA ILE A 3 -40.04 20.38 18.75
C ILE A 3 -38.79 20.98 19.39
N SER A 4 -38.18 20.21 20.29
CA SER A 4 -36.88 20.54 20.88
C SER A 4 -35.82 20.61 19.77
N LYS A 5 -35.31 21.81 19.50
CA LYS A 5 -34.09 22.04 18.74
C LYS A 5 -32.93 21.37 19.49
N LYS A 6 -32.46 20.21 19.00
CA LYS A 6 -31.21 19.60 19.46
C LYS A 6 -30.07 20.05 18.56
N THR A 7 -29.18 20.82 19.18
CA THR A 7 -27.91 21.32 18.70
C THR A 7 -26.98 20.17 18.30
N SER A 8 -26.13 20.48 17.32
CA SER A 8 -24.98 19.75 16.79
C SER A 8 -24.44 18.62 17.66
N SER A 9 -24.30 17.45 17.06
CA SER A 9 -23.28 16.48 17.45
C SER A 9 -22.35 16.32 16.26
N ASN A 10 -21.13 16.85 16.42
CA ASN A 10 -20.00 16.60 15.54
C ASN A 10 -19.96 15.09 15.23
N ASN A 11 -20.19 14.73 13.98
CA ASN A 11 -19.65 13.48 13.44
C ASN A 11 -18.14 13.69 13.33
N THR A 12 -17.46 13.65 14.47
CA THR A 12 -16.03 13.41 14.54
C THR A 12 -15.84 12.07 13.87
N SER A 13 -15.51 12.12 12.57
CA SER A 13 -14.92 11.01 11.84
C SER A 13 -13.82 10.49 12.73
N GLU A 14 -14.07 9.37 13.41
CA GLU A 14 -13.04 8.63 14.13
C GLU A 14 -11.94 8.39 13.11
N ASN A 15 -10.88 9.19 13.25
CA ASN A 15 -9.61 8.97 12.58
C ASN A 15 -9.16 7.60 13.04
N LYS A 16 -9.54 6.56 12.28
CA LYS A 16 -8.98 5.23 12.39
C LYS A 16 -7.50 5.42 12.14
N ALA A 17 -6.75 5.61 13.23
CA ALA A 17 -5.31 5.70 13.20
C ALA A 17 -4.82 4.54 12.34
N CYS A 18 -4.07 4.83 11.28
CA CYS A 18 -3.45 3.81 10.46
C CYS A 18 -2.71 2.86 11.40
N LYS A 19 -3.04 1.56 11.36
CA LYS A 19 -2.45 0.53 12.23
C LYS A 19 -0.93 0.46 12.08
N HIS A 20 -0.41 0.93 10.95
CA HIS A 20 0.99 0.94 10.59
C HIS A 20 1.40 2.33 10.07
N PRO A 21 2.68 2.72 10.23
CA PRO A 21 3.17 3.96 9.65
C PRO A 21 3.08 3.94 8.12
N ILE A 22 2.83 5.08 7.49
CA ILE A 22 2.76 5.15 6.02
C ILE A 22 4.11 4.72 5.42
N LEU A 23 4.09 3.83 4.43
CA LEU A 23 5.30 3.40 3.74
C LEU A 23 5.88 4.56 2.92
N SER A 24 7.19 4.76 3.05
CA SER A 24 7.89 5.83 2.33
C SER A 24 8.08 5.48 0.85
N ILE A 25 8.03 6.50 -0.01
CA ILE A 25 8.47 6.38 -1.40
C ILE A 25 9.95 5.97 -1.40
N GLY A 26 10.29 4.98 -2.23
CA GLY A 26 11.62 4.37 -2.30
C GLY A 26 11.78 3.11 -1.43
N GLN A 27 10.79 2.76 -0.60
CA GLN A 27 10.84 1.56 0.20
C GLN A 27 10.77 0.30 -0.69
N ASN A 28 11.75 -0.59 -0.52
CA ASN A 28 11.83 -1.87 -1.23
C ASN A 28 11.21 -2.99 -0.40
N PHE A 29 10.63 -3.97 -1.08
CA PHE A 29 10.15 -5.22 -0.50
C PHE A 29 10.16 -6.35 -1.53
N THR A 30 10.28 -7.58 -1.03
CA THR A 30 10.32 -8.77 -1.87
C THR A 30 9.05 -9.57 -1.64
N ILE A 31 8.34 -9.84 -2.72
CA ILE A 31 7.14 -10.66 -2.68
C ILE A 31 7.52 -12.08 -3.06
N ASP A 32 7.30 -13.00 -2.12
CA ASP A 32 7.28 -14.44 -2.38
C ASP A 32 5.86 -14.99 -2.21
N PHE A 33 5.04 -14.83 -3.26
CA PHE A 33 3.68 -15.39 -3.33
C PHE A 33 3.65 -16.84 -3.87
N GLY A 34 4.76 -17.59 -3.81
CA GLY A 34 4.81 -18.96 -4.31
C GLY A 34 4.37 -19.08 -5.78
N LYS A 35 3.31 -19.85 -6.06
CA LYS A 35 2.88 -20.22 -7.43
C LYS A 35 2.41 -19.05 -8.33
N GLN A 36 2.20 -17.83 -7.80
CA GLN A 36 1.77 -16.69 -8.60
C GLN A 36 2.97 -15.92 -9.18
N GLN A 37 3.52 -16.43 -10.29
CA GLN A 37 4.76 -15.95 -10.90
C GLN A 37 4.79 -14.46 -11.26
N SER A 38 3.64 -13.86 -11.61
CA SER A 38 3.59 -12.45 -12.01
C SER A 38 3.88 -11.47 -10.86
N LEU A 39 3.60 -11.87 -9.62
CA LEU A 39 3.84 -11.06 -8.43
C LEU A 39 5.21 -11.29 -7.80
N TYR A 40 5.79 -12.47 -8.05
CA TYR A 40 7.07 -12.85 -7.48
C TYR A 40 8.16 -11.88 -7.91
N GLY A 41 8.93 -11.37 -6.95
CA GLY A 41 10.10 -10.53 -7.19
C GLY A 41 10.20 -9.32 -6.28
N ASN A 42 11.12 -8.43 -6.62
CA ASN A 42 11.39 -7.21 -5.88
C ASN A 42 10.52 -6.05 -6.38
N TRP A 43 9.99 -5.28 -5.44
CA TRP A 43 9.10 -4.15 -5.70
C TRP A 43 9.55 -2.94 -4.88
N GLN A 44 9.32 -1.75 -5.42
CA GLN A 44 9.57 -0.48 -4.74
C GLN A 44 8.32 0.38 -4.74
N VAL A 45 7.99 0.97 -3.59
CA VAL A 45 6.93 1.97 -3.46
C VAL A 45 7.33 3.24 -4.21
N VAL A 46 6.50 3.69 -5.13
CA VAL A 46 6.73 4.94 -5.90
C VAL A 46 5.67 6.01 -5.67
N GLU A 47 4.52 5.63 -5.13
CA GLU A 47 3.42 6.56 -4.80
C GLU A 47 2.70 6.03 -3.55
N ASN A 48 2.46 6.91 -2.58
CA ASN A 48 1.79 6.60 -1.32
C ASN A 48 0.65 7.58 -0.98
N ASP A 49 0.27 8.44 -1.93
CA ASP A 49 -0.78 9.45 -1.77
C ASP A 49 -2.18 8.84 -1.55
N LYS A 50 -2.40 7.64 -2.07
CA LYS A 50 -3.66 6.87 -2.01
C LYS A 50 -3.66 5.77 -0.96
N ALA A 51 -2.87 5.92 0.11
CA ALA A 51 -2.87 4.99 1.23
C ALA A 51 -4.32 4.65 1.67
N PRO A 52 -4.66 3.37 1.89
CA PRO A 52 -3.77 2.22 2.09
C PRO A 52 -3.31 1.49 0.80
N PHE A 53 -3.58 2.04 -0.39
CA PHE A 53 -3.10 1.50 -1.66
C PHE A 53 -1.85 2.23 -2.13
N TYR A 54 -0.77 1.49 -2.33
CA TYR A 54 0.52 2.02 -2.75
C TYR A 54 0.80 1.63 -4.19
N THR A 55 1.17 2.58 -5.04
CA THR A 55 1.66 2.27 -6.38
C THR A 55 3.11 1.82 -6.27
N CYS A 56 3.42 0.65 -6.81
CA CYS A 56 4.77 0.08 -6.80
C CYS A 56 5.24 -0.25 -8.22
N TYR A 57 6.54 -0.11 -8.44
CA TYR A 57 7.22 -0.61 -9.64
C TYR A 57 8.09 -1.81 -9.29
N ARG A 58 8.20 -2.74 -10.24
CA ARG A 58 9.11 -3.87 -10.15
C ARG A 58 10.56 -3.38 -10.24
N VAL A 59 11.38 -3.86 -9.33
CA VAL A 59 12.84 -3.69 -9.35
C VAL A 59 13.41 -4.82 -10.20
N LEU A 60 14.09 -4.44 -11.28
CA LEU A 60 14.74 -5.38 -12.19
C LEU A 60 16.04 -5.91 -11.57
N GLU A 61 16.62 -6.96 -12.15
CA GLU A 61 17.87 -7.59 -11.67
C GLU A 61 19.06 -6.61 -11.62
N ASN A 62 19.05 -5.58 -12.48
CA ASN A 62 20.06 -4.53 -12.49
C ASN A 62 19.85 -3.46 -11.40
N GLY A 63 18.86 -3.65 -10.50
CA GLY A 63 18.50 -2.71 -9.44
C GLY A 63 17.69 -1.50 -9.89
N GLN A 64 17.37 -1.38 -11.18
CA GLN A 64 16.57 -0.27 -11.70
C GLN A 64 15.08 -0.58 -11.64
N LEU A 65 14.26 0.47 -11.52
CA LEU A 65 12.82 0.34 -11.66
C LEU A 65 12.41 0.10 -13.11
N SER A 66 11.47 -0.80 -13.30
CA SER A 66 10.83 -0.98 -14.59
C SER A 66 10.08 0.29 -15.00
N ARG A 67 10.33 0.75 -16.22
CA ARG A 67 9.62 1.89 -16.82
C ARG A 67 8.29 1.48 -17.46
N ARG A 68 8.00 0.18 -17.52
CA ARG A 68 6.83 -0.37 -18.19
C ARG A 68 5.60 -0.20 -17.31
N ARG A 69 4.46 0.13 -17.93
CA ARG A 69 3.17 0.29 -17.24
C ARG A 69 2.31 -0.98 -17.25
N SER A 70 2.85 -2.13 -17.65
CA SER A 70 2.11 -3.39 -17.60
C SER A 70 1.92 -3.87 -16.16
N ALA A 71 0.89 -4.69 -15.93
CA ALA A 71 0.56 -5.19 -14.58
C ALA A 71 1.70 -5.97 -13.90
N ASP A 72 2.59 -6.59 -14.70
CA ASP A 72 3.77 -7.29 -14.19
C ASP A 72 4.88 -6.37 -13.71
N ASN A 73 4.84 -5.10 -14.11
CA ASN A 73 5.88 -4.10 -13.85
C ASN A 73 5.39 -2.98 -12.94
N ARG A 74 4.10 -2.64 -12.99
CA ARG A 74 3.45 -1.60 -12.21
C ARG A 74 2.17 -2.13 -11.60
N ARG A 75 2.06 -2.07 -10.29
CA ARG A 75 0.88 -2.58 -9.59
C ARG A 75 0.59 -1.80 -8.32
N GLN A 76 -0.68 -1.76 -7.94
CA GLN A 76 -1.07 -1.29 -6.62
C GLN A 76 -1.07 -2.45 -5.64
N PHE A 77 -0.43 -2.24 -4.49
CA PHE A 77 -0.44 -3.18 -3.38
C PHE A 77 -1.16 -2.54 -2.20
N PHE A 78 -1.91 -3.36 -1.47
CA PHE A 78 -2.49 -2.96 -0.22
C PHE A 78 -1.43 -2.99 0.88
N GLU A 79 -1.50 -2.03 1.81
CA GLU A 79 -0.56 -1.88 2.92
C GLU A 79 -0.20 -3.20 3.61
N ALA A 80 -1.23 -3.98 3.98
CA ALA A 80 -1.04 -5.24 4.68
C ALA A 80 -0.26 -6.28 3.87
N GLU A 81 -0.39 -6.28 2.53
CA GLU A 81 0.39 -7.17 1.65
C GLU A 81 1.87 -6.83 1.69
N ILE A 82 2.19 -5.53 1.69
CA ILE A 82 3.57 -5.05 1.73
C ILE A 82 4.19 -5.37 3.09
N TYR A 83 3.48 -5.13 4.20
CA TYR A 83 3.96 -5.49 5.52
C TYR A 83 4.14 -6.99 5.71
N TYR A 84 3.20 -7.79 5.19
CA TYR A 84 3.34 -9.24 5.21
C TYR A 84 4.60 -9.69 4.45
N ALA A 85 4.85 -9.12 3.27
CA ALA A 85 6.06 -9.38 2.49
C ALA A 85 7.34 -8.96 3.23
N MET A 86 7.34 -7.83 3.93
CA MET A 86 8.50 -7.37 4.71
C MET A 86 8.77 -8.17 5.99
N THR A 87 7.73 -8.78 6.57
CA THR A 87 7.83 -9.53 7.84
C THR A 87 8.16 -11.01 7.63
N LYS A 88 7.86 -11.56 6.44
CA LYS A 88 8.42 -12.85 6.00
C LYS A 88 9.92 -12.69 5.74
N LYS A 89 10.71 -12.85 6.80
CA LYS A 89 12.13 -13.21 6.68
C LYS A 89 12.21 -14.70 6.35
N GLU A 90 13.01 -15.05 5.35
CA GLU A 90 13.50 -16.41 5.11
C GLU A 90 14.13 -17.03 6.35
#